data_AF-A0A535TFT9-F1
#
_entry.id   AF-A0A535TFT9-F1
#
_cell.length_a   1.000
_cell.length_b   1.000
_cell.length_c   1.000
_cell.angle_alpha   90.00
_cell.angle_beta   90.00
_cell.angle_gamma   90.00
#
_symmetry.space_group_name_H-M   'P 1'
#
loop_
_entity.id
_entity.type
_entity.pdbx_description
1 polymer ?
#
loop_
_entity_poly.entity_id
_entity_poly.type
_entity_poly.pdbx_seq_one_letter_code
_entity_poly.pdbx_strand_id
1 'polypeptide(L)' 'MIIGVSQITLHLPDSQSLKDKRQIIKSVMARIRNRFEVAIAEVEEQNLWQIAVLGVSCVSNSRQHAEEILGQVRRYIEE' A
#
# COMPACT_ATOMS: atom_id res chain seq x y z
N MET A 1 -11.82 -16.66 10.91
CA MET A 1 -11.33 -15.28 10.68
C MET A 1 -9.95 -15.38 10.07
N ILE A 2 -9.74 -14.78 8.90
CA ILE A 2 -8.48 -14.77 8.17
C ILE A 2 -8.04 -13.32 8.05
N ILE A 3 -6.78 -13.06 8.36
CA ILE A 3 -6.16 -11.75 8.18
C ILE A 3 -5.17 -11.88 7.03
N GLY A 4 -5.42 -11.17 5.94
CA GLY A 4 -4.47 -11.03 4.85
C GLY A 4 -3.54 -9.87 5.16
N VAL A 5 -2.24 -10.06 4.93
CA VAL A 5 -1.24 -9.00 5.06
C VAL A 5 -0.31 -9.05 3.84
N SER A 6 0.04 -7.88 3.31
CA SER A 6 1.02 -7.73 2.24
C SER A 6 1.89 -6.51 2.51
N GLN A 7 3.17 -6.60 2.16
CA GLN A 7 4.13 -5.50 2.21
C GLN A 7 4.59 -5.20 0.79
N ILE A 8 4.55 -3.92 0.41
CA ILE A 8 4.83 -3.45 -0.94
C ILE A 8 5.88 -2.36 -0.86
N THR A 9 7.01 -2.57 -1.50
CA THR A 9 8.07 -1.57 -1.62
C THR A 9 7.93 -0.83 -2.94
N LEU A 10 7.82 0.50 -2.87
CA LEU A 10 7.73 1.41 -4.00
C LEU A 10 9.04 2.17 -4.16
N HIS A 11 9.52 2.23 -5.39
CA HIS A 11 10.60 3.12 -5.78
C HIS A 11 9.99 4.40 -6.36
N LEU A 12 10.39 5.55 -5.82
CA LEU A 12 9.91 6.88 -6.18
C LEU A 12 11.08 7.68 -6.78
N PRO A 13 11.51 7.37 -8.02
CA PRO A 13 12.71 7.96 -8.62
C PRO A 13 12.61 9.49 -8.74
N ASP A 14 11.42 10.02 -9.01
CA ASP A 14 11.15 11.44 -9.21
C ASP A 14 10.95 12.23 -7.90
N SER A 15 10.91 11.55 -6.76
CA SER A 15 10.79 12.20 -5.46
C SER A 15 12.11 12.91 -5.11
N GLN A 16 12.05 14.22 -4.85
CA GLN A 16 13.22 15.05 -4.55
C GLN A 16 13.30 15.48 -3.08
N SER A 17 12.30 15.12 -2.27
CA SER A 17 12.26 15.46 -0.85
C SER A 17 11.33 14.54 -0.06
N LEU A 18 11.50 14.53 1.27
CA LEU A 18 10.57 13.83 2.17
C LEU A 18 9.15 14.38 2.08
N LYS A 19 8.98 15.67 1.75
CA LYS A 19 7.67 16.28 1.57
C LYS A 19 6.98 15.73 0.34
N ASP A 20 7.69 15.61 -0.77
CA ASP A 20 7.16 15.08 -2.03
C ASP A 20 6.75 13.62 -1.85
N LYS A 21 7.62 12.80 -1.27
CA LYS A 21 7.30 11.42 -0.86
C LYS A 21 5.99 11.36 -0.06
N ARG A 22 5.85 12.18 0.99
CA ARG A 22 4.64 12.20 1.83
C ARG A 22 3.39 12.56 1.03
N GLN A 23 3.48 13.49 0.08
CA GLN A 23 2.33 13.82 -0.78
C GLN A 23 1.95 12.65 -1.69
N ILE A 24 2.93 12.01 -2.32
CA ILE A 24 2.72 10.85 -3.20
C ILE A 24 2.07 9.70 -2.41
N ILE A 25 2.68 9.30 -1.29
CA ILE A 25 2.18 8.21 -0.44
C ILE A 25 0.78 8.50 0.07
N LYS A 26 0.51 9.73 0.52
CA LYS A 26 -0.82 10.13 0.97
C LYS A 26 -1.87 9.97 -0.12
N SER A 27 -1.55 10.36 -1.36
CA SER A 27 -2.43 10.19 -2.51
C SER A 27 -2.68 8.71 -2.82
N VAL A 28 -1.62 7.90 -2.90
CA VAL A 28 -1.70 6.45 -3.16
C VAL A 28 -2.55 5.74 -2.10
N MET A 29 -2.26 5.97 -0.82
CA MET A 29 -3.03 5.38 0.28
C MET A 29 -4.51 5.81 0.26
N ALA A 30 -4.81 7.07 -0.06
CA ALA A 30 -6.19 7.55 -0.17
C ALA A 30 -6.94 6.85 -1.30
N ARG A 31 -6.33 6.70 -2.49
CA ARG A 31 -6.91 5.97 -3.62
C ARG A 31 -7.22 4.51 -3.26
N ILE A 32 -6.30 3.84 -2.57
CA ILE A 32 -6.48 2.44 -2.17
C ILE A 32 -7.60 2.30 -1.13
N ARG A 33 -7.61 3.13 -0.08
CA ARG A 33 -8.66 3.11 0.95
C ARG A 33 -10.06 3.40 0.39
N ASN A 34 -10.14 4.25 -0.64
CA ASN A 34 -11.41 4.58 -1.27
C ASN A 34 -11.91 3.49 -2.22
N ARG A 35 -11.03 2.64 -2.74
CA ARG A 35 -11.36 1.61 -3.74
C ARG A 35 -11.52 0.21 -3.13
N PHE A 36 -10.80 -0.09 -2.06
CA PHE A 36 -10.73 -1.41 -1.45
C PHE A 36 -11.00 -1.32 0.05
N GLU A 37 -11.70 -2.31 0.60
CA GLU A 37 -11.94 -2.45 2.04
C GLU A 37 -10.70 -3.00 2.75
N VAL A 38 -9.62 -2.21 2.76
CA VAL A 38 -8.32 -2.58 3.33
C VAL A 38 -7.78 -1.49 4.25
N ALA A 39 -7.03 -1.90 5.27
CA ALA A 39 -6.15 -1.00 5.99
C ALA A 39 -4.83 -0.87 5.22
N ILE A 40 -4.27 0.34 5.18
CA ILE A 40 -2.98 0.61 4.53
C ILE A 40 -2.21 1.68 5.30
N ALA A 41 -0.90 1.52 5.43
CA ALA A 41 0.00 2.50 6.06
C ALA A 41 1.42 2.41 5.47
N GLU A 42 2.18 3.50 5.57
CA GLU A 42 3.64 3.43 5.42
C GLU A 42 4.24 2.83 6.69
N VAL A 43 5.00 1.74 6.56
CA VAL A 43 5.48 0.94 7.71
C VAL A 43 6.99 1.05 7.94
N GLU A 44 7.78 1.33 6.90
CA GLU A 44 9.25 1.39 6.97
C GLU A 44 9.81 2.48 6.03
N GLU A 45 11.12 2.74 6.17
CA GLU A 45 11.92 3.64 5.32
C GLU A 45 11.45 5.10 5.26
N GLN A 46 10.83 5.63 6.33
CA GLN A 46 10.26 6.99 6.33
C GLN A 46 11.29 8.11 6.10
N ASN A 47 12.59 7.84 6.30
CA ASN A 47 13.69 8.79 6.08
C ASN A 47 14.33 8.71 4.68
N LEU A 48 13.99 7.71 3.86
CA LEU A 48 14.39 7.64 2.46
C LEU A 48 13.27 8.24 1.61
N TRP A 49 13.55 9.29 0.82
CA TRP A 49 12.50 9.91 -0.01
C TRP A 49 12.24 9.19 -1.33
N GLN A 50 13.18 8.35 -1.80
CA GLN A 50 13.05 7.56 -3.03
C GLN A 50 12.52 6.15 -2.81
N ILE A 51 12.30 5.73 -1.56
CA ILE A 51 11.77 4.41 -1.23
C ILE A 51 10.60 4.60 -0.28
N ALA A 52 9.50 3.87 -0.51
CA ALA A 52 8.37 3.81 0.40
C ALA A 52 7.96 2.37 0.62
N VAL A 53 7.75 1.98 1.87
CA VAL A 53 7.29 0.63 2.21
C VAL A 53 5.87 0.73 2.76
N LEU A 54 4.91 0.17 2.03
CA LEU A 54 3.49 0.17 2.39
C LEU A 54 3.09 -1.20 2.93
N GLY A 55 2.47 -1.22 4.11
CA GLY A 55 1.77 -2.39 4.63
C GLY A 55 0.29 -2.30 4.33
N VAL A 56 -0.30 -3.37 3.80
CA VAL A 56 -1.72 -3.52 3.50
C VAL A 56 -2.27 -4.71 4.28
N SER A 57 -3.45 -4.56 4.88
CA SER A 57 -4.15 -5.68 5.52
C SER A 57 -5.65 -5.68 5.27
N CYS A 58 -6.25 -6.87 5.30
CA CYS A 58 -7.69 -7.07 5.18
C CYS A 58 -8.15 -8.21 6.10
N VAL A 59 -9.41 -8.20 6.50
CA VAL A 59 -10.03 -9.28 7.30
C VAL A 59 -11.11 -9.93 6.46
N SER A 60 -11.12 -11.27 6.41
CA SER A 60 -12.10 -12.04 5.66
C SER A 60 -12.50 -13.33 6.38
N ASN A 61 -13.62 -13.92 5.97
CA ASN A 61 -14.02 -15.28 6.32
C ASN A 61 -13.46 -16.34 5.34
N SER A 62 -12.87 -15.93 4.21
CA SER A 62 -12.37 -16.82 3.15
C SER A 62 -10.92 -16.48 2.77
N ARG A 63 -10.08 -17.51 2.63
CA ARG A 63 -8.68 -17.35 2.23
C ARG A 63 -8.59 -16.83 0.81
N GLN A 64 -9.37 -17.42 -0.10
CA GLN A 64 -9.40 -17.04 -1.50
C GLN A 64 -9.79 -15.57 -1.65
N HIS A 65 -10.80 -15.11 -0.90
CA HIS A 65 -11.22 -13.71 -0.95
C HIS A 65 -10.13 -12.75 -0.45
N ALA A 66 -9.43 -13.10 0.63
CA ALA A 66 -8.30 -12.31 1.13
C ALA A 66 -7.14 -12.24 0.11
N GLU A 67 -6.79 -13.36 -0.51
CA GLU A 67 -5.76 -13.42 -1.56
C GLU A 67 -6.17 -12.62 -2.81
N GLU A 68 -7.45 -12.68 -3.21
CA GLU A 68 -8.00 -11.90 -4.32
C GLU A 68 -7.93 -10.40 -4.05
N ILE A 69 -8.35 -9.93 -2.87
CA ILE A 69 -8.29 -8.50 -2.49
C ILE A 69 -6.83 -8.02 -2.51
N LEU A 70 -5.92 -8.71 -1.83
CA LEU A 70 -4.51 -8.32 -1.80
C LEU A 70 -3.89 -8.34 -3.20
N GLY A 71 -4.24 -9.32 -4.02
CA GLY A 71 -3.82 -9.39 -5.42
C GLY A 71 -4.35 -8.23 -6.27
N GLN A 72 -5.59 -7.79 -6.05
CA GLN A 72 -6.15 -6.61 -6.71
C GLN A 72 -5.46 -5.32 -6.27
N VAL A 73 -5.19 -5.15 -4.98
CA VAL A 73 -4.45 -3.99 -4.46
C VAL A 73 -3.05 -3.93 -5.06
N ARG A 74 -2.33 -5.06 -5.12
CA ARG A 74 -1.00 -5.13 -5.75
C ARG A 74 -1.06 -4.69 -7.22
N ARG A 75 -1.97 -5.27 -8.02
CA ARG A 75 -2.13 -4.90 -9.44
C ARG A 75 -2.46 -3.42 -9.62
N TYR A 76 -3.33 -2.87 -8.76
CA TYR A 76 -3.69 -1.45 -8.82
C TYR A 76 -2.55 -0.48 -8.51
N ILE A 77 -1.53 -0.94 -7.77
CA ILE A 77 -0.33 -0.14 -7.48
C ILE A 77 0.70 -0.25 -8.61
N GLU A 78 0.70 -1.35 -9.36
CA GLU A 78 1.57 -1.57 -10.52
C GLU A 78 1.09 -0.82 -11.79
N GLU A 79 -0.21 -0.50 -11.88
CA GLU A 79 -0.85 0.29 -12.95
C GLU A 79 -0.77 1.81 -12.73
#